data_AF-A0A7V3FCI5-F1
#
_entry.id   AF-A0A7V3FCI5-F1
#
_cell.length_a   1.000
_cell.length_b   1.000
_cell.length_c   1.000
_cell.angle_alpha   90.00
_cell.angle_beta   90.00
_cell.angle_gamma   90.00
#
_symmetry.space_group_name_H-M   'P 1'
#
loop_
_entity.id
_entity.type
_entity.pdbx_description
1 polymer ?
#
loop_
_entity_poly.entity_id
_entity_poly.type
_entity_poly.pdbx_seq_one_letter_code
_entity_poly.pdbx_strand_id
1 'polypeptide(L)'
;MSTFEAGRALSDEDVAQIQRTAEEQILPAARGMDGFRGILYLMDRGTGKSISVTLWESEAALRASEEAANRLRERSAQEAGEEIRGVDRFEVAYFELDRNVVA
;
A
#
# COMPACT_ATOMS: atom_id res chain seq x y z
N MET A 1 -0.60 7.83 1.22
CA MET A 1 0.67 7.14 0.95
C MET A 1 1.21 6.60 2.26
N SER A 2 1.82 5.42 2.25
CA SER A 2 2.45 4.86 3.43
C SER A 2 3.77 4.22 3.09
N THR A 3 4.73 4.41 3.98
CA THR A 3 6.09 3.89 3.81
C THR A 3 6.34 2.81 4.84
N PHE A 4 6.88 1.68 4.39
CA PHE A 4 7.28 0.56 5.23
C PHE A 4 8.74 0.18 4.99
N GLU A 5 9.36 -0.44 5.98
CA GLU A 5 10.75 -0.91 5.88
C GLU A 5 10.96 -2.26 6.59
N ALA A 6 11.60 -3.20 5.89
CA ALA A 6 11.95 -4.54 6.42
C ALA A 6 13.28 -4.59 7.19
N GLY A 7 14.04 -3.48 7.23
CA GLY A 7 15.37 -3.42 7.87
C GLY A 7 16.48 -4.25 7.20
N ARG A 8 16.15 -4.92 6.08
CA ARG A 8 17.05 -5.74 5.24
C ARG A 8 16.56 -5.74 3.80
N ALA A 9 17.41 -6.18 2.86
CA ALA A 9 17.00 -6.42 1.48
C ALA A 9 15.88 -7.49 1.39
N LEU A 10 15.02 -7.35 0.38
CA LEU A 10 13.90 -8.26 0.10
C LEU A 10 14.35 -9.40 -0.83
N SER A 11 14.14 -10.63 -0.37
CA SER A 11 14.27 -11.83 -1.18
C SER A 11 13.10 -11.96 -2.17
N ASP A 12 13.20 -12.90 -3.13
CA ASP A 12 12.09 -13.21 -4.03
C ASP A 12 10.86 -13.75 -3.26
N GLU A 13 11.10 -14.48 -2.18
CA GLU A 13 10.03 -15.00 -1.33
C GLU A 13 9.30 -13.87 -0.59
N ASP A 14 10.03 -12.87 -0.08
CA ASP A 14 9.43 -11.69 0.55
C ASP A 14 8.55 -10.93 -0.46
N VAL A 15 9.06 -10.70 -1.67
CA VAL A 15 8.31 -10.01 -2.73
C VAL A 15 7.03 -10.78 -3.09
N ALA A 16 7.14 -12.09 -3.29
CA ALA A 16 5.99 -12.93 -3.60
C ALA A 16 4.97 -12.96 -2.45
N GLN A 17 5.43 -12.94 -1.20
CA GLN A 17 4.56 -12.88 -0.03
C GLN A 17 3.84 -11.53 0.07
N ILE A 18 4.54 -10.42 -0.15
CA ILE A 18 3.95 -9.07 -0.19
C ILE A 18 2.88 -9.00 -1.29
N GLN A 19 3.16 -9.52 -2.48
CA GLN A 19 2.19 -9.57 -3.59
C GLN A 19 0.94 -10.39 -3.21
N ARG A 20 1.11 -11.59 -2.65
CA ARG A 20 -0.03 -12.41 -2.19
C ARG A 20 -0.85 -11.71 -1.12
N THR A 21 -0.21 -11.14 -0.09
CA THR A 21 -0.91 -10.39 0.96
C THR A 21 -1.65 -9.19 0.37
N ALA A 22 -1.07 -8.51 -0.63
CA ALA A 22 -1.73 -7.42 -1.33
C ALA A 22 -3.00 -7.88 -2.08
N GLU A 23 -2.93 -8.97 -2.82
CA GLU A 23 -4.03 -9.49 -3.64
C GLU A 23 -5.14 -10.15 -2.80
N GLU A 24 -4.77 -10.93 -1.80
CA GLU A 24 -5.70 -11.79 -1.06
C GLU A 24 -6.31 -11.09 0.16
N GLN A 25 -5.62 -10.09 0.73
CA GLN A 25 -6.05 -9.46 1.98
C GLN A 25 -6.26 -7.95 1.84
N ILE A 26 -5.24 -7.22 1.38
CA ILE A 26 -5.28 -5.75 1.35
C ILE A 26 -6.31 -5.26 0.33
N LEU A 27 -6.23 -5.74 -0.91
CA LEU A 27 -7.08 -5.28 -1.98
C LEU A 27 -8.58 -5.57 -1.73
N PRO A 28 -8.99 -6.76 -1.26
CA PRO A 28 -10.38 -7.01 -0.90
C PRO A 28 -10.88 -6.11 0.23
N ALA A 29 -10.08 -5.93 1.29
CA ALA A 29 -10.46 -5.07 2.41
C ALA A 29 -10.57 -3.59 2.00
N ALA A 30 -9.61 -3.10 1.20
CA ALA A 30 -9.62 -1.73 0.69
C ALA A 30 -10.78 -1.47 -0.27
N ARG A 31 -11.15 -2.44 -1.12
CA ARG A 31 -12.33 -2.35 -1.99
C ARG A 31 -13.65 -2.24 -1.23
N GLY A 32 -13.70 -2.72 0.01
CA GLY A 32 -14.86 -2.57 0.90
C GLY A 32 -14.97 -1.19 1.55
N MET A 33 -13.98 -0.31 1.38
CA MET A 33 -14.00 1.06 1.91
C MET A 33 -14.62 2.00 0.89
N ASP A 34 -15.64 2.75 1.32
CA ASP A 34 -16.35 3.69 0.46
C ASP A 34 -15.40 4.69 -0.20
N GLY A 35 -15.54 4.84 -1.52
CA GLY A 35 -14.74 5.77 -2.32
C GLY A 35 -13.33 5.29 -2.67
N PHE A 36 -12.92 4.06 -2.34
CA PHE A 36 -11.64 3.50 -2.80
C PHE A 36 -11.59 3.37 -4.33
N ARG A 37 -10.51 3.84 -4.96
CA ARG A 37 -10.33 3.85 -6.42
C ARG A 37 -9.18 3.00 -6.92
N GLY A 38 -8.22 2.65 -6.05
CA GLY A 38 -7.11 1.78 -6.44
C GLY A 38 -5.94 1.85 -5.47
N ILE A 39 -4.96 0.98 -5.72
CA ILE A 39 -3.72 0.94 -4.95
C ILE A 39 -2.54 0.75 -5.90
N LEU A 40 -1.45 1.45 -5.62
CA LEU A 40 -0.12 1.18 -6.17
C LEU A 40 0.76 0.67 -5.04
N TYR A 41 1.50 -0.40 -5.30
CA TYR A 41 2.50 -0.93 -4.38
C TYR A 41 3.86 -0.87 -5.08
N LEU A 42 4.82 -0.19 -4.46
CA LEU A 42 6.16 0.01 -4.96
C LEU A 42 7.14 -0.58 -3.96
N MET A 43 8.25 -1.14 -4.45
CA MET A 43 9.25 -1.77 -3.61
C MET A 43 10.66 -1.50 -4.14
N ASP A 44 11.55 -1.10 -3.23
CA ASP A 44 13.00 -1.14 -3.42
C ASP A 44 13.53 -2.38 -2.71
N ARG A 45 13.88 -3.38 -3.51
CA ARG A 45 14.36 -4.68 -3.02
C ARG A 45 15.71 -4.57 -2.34
N GLY A 46 16.57 -3.65 -2.77
CA GLY A 46 17.92 -3.50 -2.22
C GLY A 46 17.89 -2.91 -0.81
N THR A 47 17.03 -1.93 -0.58
CA THR A 47 16.94 -1.25 0.72
C THR A 47 15.93 -1.88 1.67
N GLY A 48 15.01 -2.72 1.17
CA GLY A 48 13.91 -3.23 1.99
C GLY A 48 12.77 -2.25 2.18
N LYS A 49 12.68 -1.22 1.34
CA LYS A 49 11.66 -0.17 1.46
C LYS A 49 10.48 -0.49 0.58
N SER A 50 9.27 -0.37 1.10
CA SER A 50 8.04 -0.47 0.31
C SER A 50 7.15 0.74 0.53
N ILE A 51 6.38 1.11 -0.50
CA ILE A 51 5.46 2.23 -0.49
C ILE A 51 4.11 1.75 -1.01
N SER A 52 3.04 2.05 -0.27
CA SER A 52 1.68 1.88 -0.74
C SER A 52 1.00 3.23 -0.96
N VAL A 53 0.38 3.39 -2.12
CA VAL A 53 -0.42 4.57 -2.48
C VAL A 53 -1.84 4.11 -2.72
N THR A 54 -2.78 4.47 -1.84
CA THR A 54 -4.20 4.28 -2.08
C THR A 54 -4.82 5.52 -2.68
N LEU A 55 -5.67 5.32 -3.68
CA LEU A 55 -6.38 6.37 -4.41
C LEU A 55 -7.83 6.39 -3.96
N TRP A 56 -8.38 7.59 -3.81
CA TRP A 56 -9.72 7.82 -3.27
C TRP A 56 -10.50 8.77 -4.16
N GLU A 57 -11.82 8.61 -4.18
CA GLU A 57 -12.75 9.45 -4.92
C GLU A 57 -12.75 10.90 -4.44
N SER A 58 -12.60 11.10 -3.13
CA SER A 58 -12.60 12.42 -2.52
C SER A 58 -11.78 12.42 -1.24
N GLU A 59 -11.39 13.61 -0.80
CA GLU A 59 -10.73 13.79 0.51
C GLU A 59 -11.62 13.34 1.67
N ALA A 60 -12.94 13.54 1.58
CA ALA A 60 -13.90 13.10 2.58
C ALA A 60 -13.92 11.56 2.70
N ALA A 61 -13.93 10.84 1.58
CA ALA A 61 -13.85 9.39 1.55
C ALA A 61 -12.53 8.88 2.15
N LEU A 62 -11.40 9.53 1.78
CA LEU A 62 -10.10 9.23 2.39
C LEU A 62 -10.16 9.38 3.90
N ARG A 63 -10.67 10.51 4.41
CA ARG A 63 -10.74 10.79 5.86
C ARG A 63 -11.63 9.80 6.59
N ALA A 64 -12.78 9.46 6.02
CA ALA A 64 -13.70 8.46 6.58
C ALA A 64 -13.07 7.05 6.65
N SER A 65 -12.17 6.73 5.72
CA SER A 65 -11.49 5.43 5.67
C SER A 65 -10.35 5.25 6.68
N GLU A 66 -9.85 6.34 7.29
CA GLU A 66 -8.54 6.35 7.97
C GLU A 66 -8.39 5.29 9.04
N GLU A 67 -9.41 5.10 9.87
CA GLU A 67 -9.37 4.12 10.96
C GLU A 67 -9.25 2.69 10.42
N ALA A 68 -10.04 2.35 9.40
CA ALA A 68 -10.00 1.05 8.75
C ALA A 68 -8.68 0.86 7.97
N ALA A 69 -8.23 1.90 7.28
CA ALA A 69 -6.97 1.88 6.54
C ALA A 69 -5.76 1.72 7.48
N ASN A 70 -5.77 2.33 8.67
CA ASN A 70 -4.70 2.19 9.65
C ASN A 70 -4.61 0.76 10.18
N ARG A 71 -5.75 0.15 10.58
CA ARG A 71 -5.78 -1.26 10.99
C ARG A 71 -5.26 -2.20 9.91
N LEU A 72 -5.66 -1.96 8.67
CA LEU A 72 -5.20 -2.77 7.54
C LEU A 72 -3.68 -2.66 7.39
N ARG A 73 -3.14 -1.45 7.50
CA ARG A 73 -1.72 -1.14 7.43
C ARG A 73 -0.90 -1.84 8.52
N GLU A 74 -1.38 -1.76 9.77
CA GLU A 74 -0.75 -2.40 10.92
C GLU A 74 -0.69 -3.92 10.76
N ARG A 75 -1.80 -4.55 10.34
CA ARG A 75 -1.81 -5.99 10.04
C ARG A 75 -0.83 -6.34 8.93
N SER A 76 -0.84 -5.60 7.82
CA SER A 76 0.06 -5.86 6.70
C SER A 76 1.54 -5.76 7.09
N ALA A 77 1.91 -4.71 7.84
CA ALA A 77 3.26 -4.53 8.33
C ALA A 77 3.68 -5.69 9.26
N GLN A 78 2.79 -6.09 10.18
CA GLN A 78 3.05 -7.20 11.09
C GLN A 78 3.27 -8.53 10.35
N GLU A 79 2.44 -8.84 9.36
CA GLU A 79 2.55 -10.08 8.58
C GLU A 79 3.78 -10.10 7.67
N ALA A 80 4.15 -8.95 7.10
CA ALA A 80 5.32 -8.81 6.25
C ALA A 80 6.64 -8.68 7.05
N GLY A 81 6.57 -8.50 8.38
CA GLY A 81 7.73 -8.20 9.21
C GLY A 81 8.35 -6.83 8.90
N GLU A 82 7.54 -5.89 8.42
CA GLU A 82 7.93 -4.53 8.11
C GLU A 82 7.52 -3.56 9.23
N GLU A 83 8.20 -2.42 9.32
CA GLU A 83 7.83 -1.33 10.21
C GLU A 83 7.17 -0.19 9.42
N ILE A 84 6.08 0.37 9.94
CA ILE A 84 5.44 1.56 9.35
C ILE A 84 6.29 2.80 9.70
N ARG A 85 6.91 3.41 8.69
CA ARG A 85 7.74 4.62 8.85
C ARG A 85 6.96 5.91 8.78
N GLY A 86 5.83 5.93 8.07
CA GLY A 86 5.04 7.15 7.92
C GLY A 86 3.79 6.96 7.10
N VAL A 87 2.84 7.86 7.32
CA VAL A 87 1.57 7.94 6.58
C VAL A 87 1.31 9.40 6.20
N ASP A 88 1.34 9.67 4.91
CA ASP A 88 1.18 11.00 4.34
C ASP A 88 -0.03 11.06 3.43
N ARG A 89 -0.62 12.25 3.31
CA ARG A 89 -1.78 12.52 2.44
C ARG A 89 -1.36 13.50 1.36
N PHE A 90 -1.76 13.20 0.12
CA PHE A 90 -1.40 13.98 -1.05
C PHE A 90 -2.62 14.15 -1.95
N GLU A 91 -2.62 15.23 -2.72
CA GLU A 91 -3.52 15.42 -3.85
C GLU A 91 -2.89 14.85 -5.12
N VAL A 92 -3.70 14.21 -5.97
CA VAL A 92 -3.25 13.70 -7.27
C VAL A 92 -3.37 14.83 -8.30
N ALA A 93 -2.27 15.49 -8.61
CA ALA A 93 -2.23 16.57 -9.60
C ALA A 93 -2.24 16.05 -11.06
N TYR A 94 -1.67 14.87 -11.30
CA TYR A 94 -1.63 14.20 -12.61
C TYR A 94 -1.51 12.68 -12.38
N PHE A 95 -2.17 11.88 -13.20
CA PHE A 95 -1.93 10.44 -13.25
C PHE A 95 -2.20 9.88 -14.64
N GLU A 96 -1.43 8.87 -15.00
CA GLU A 96 -1.61 8.04 -16.19
C GLU A 96 -1.19 6.62 -15.79
N LEU A 97 -2.01 5.62 -16.13
CA LEU A 97 -1.71 4.21 -15.89
C LEU A 97 -1.91 3.44 -17.20
N ASP A 98 -0.83 2.95 -17.78
CA ASP A 98 -0.89 1.97 -18.86
C ASP A 98 -1.08 0.56 -18.28
N ARG A 99 -1.62 -0.38 -19.06
CA ARG A 99 -1.93 -1.75 -18.61
C ARG A 99 -0.69 -2.64 -18.41
N ASN A 100 0.50 -2.18 -18.82
CA ASN A 100 1.76 -2.94 -18.74
C ASN A 100 2.85 -2.16 -17.96
N VAL A 101 2.57 -1.71 -16.75
CA VAL A 101 3.58 -1.06 -15.91
C VAL A 101 4.32 -2.11 -15.09
N VAL A 102 5.63 -2.22 -15.33
CA VAL A 102 6.61 -2.77 -14.39
C VAL A 102 7.60 -1.62 -14.12
N ALA A 103 7.94 -1.40 -12.85
CA ALA A 103 8.92 -0.39 -12.44
C ALA A 103 10.35 -0.79 -12.84
#